data_AF-A0A1S1U7F8-F1
#
_entry.id   AF-A0A1S1U7F8-F1
#
_cell.length_a   1.000
_cell.length_b   1.000
_cell.length_c   1.000
_cell.angle_alpha   90.00
_cell.angle_beta   90.00
_cell.angle_gamma   90.00
#
_symmetry.space_group_name_H-M   'P 1'
#
loop_
_entity.id
_entity.type
_entity.pdbx_description
1 polymer ?
#
loop_
_entity_poly.entity_id
_entity_poly.type
_entity_poly.pdbx_seq_one_letter_code
_entity_poly.pdbx_strand_id
1 'polypeptide(L)'
;MSEDIRKPPRDRSHDEAMAELYRDDPDLALELINNILVDGDHGELLAVLRQLTRAFGGVPAVAQAAKLNPTQLYRTLSPDGNPSLSTLTAILDAMGLRLAVEPKQPFPAPAA
;
A
#
# COMPACT_ATOMS: atom_id res chain seq x y z
N MET A 1 -20.56 34.53 -17.25
CA MET A 1 -19.16 34.27 -16.87
C MET A 1 -19.22 33.25 -15.75
N SER A 2 -19.08 31.96 -16.10
CA SER A 2 -19.23 30.86 -15.15
C SER A 2 -17.89 30.53 -14.52
N GLU A 3 -17.92 30.35 -13.21
CA GLU A 3 -16.76 30.11 -12.34
C GLU A 3 -16.04 28.80 -12.71
N ASP A 4 -14.75 28.95 -13.02
CA ASP A 4 -13.80 27.86 -13.25
C ASP A 4 -13.40 27.28 -11.88
N ILE A 5 -14.05 26.18 -11.49
CA ILE A 5 -13.71 25.42 -10.29
C ILE A 5 -12.37 24.72 -10.52
N ARG A 6 -11.27 25.40 -10.21
CA ARG A 6 -9.97 24.76 -10.01
C ARG A 6 -10.02 23.95 -8.72
N LYS A 7 -10.35 22.67 -8.83
CA LYS A 7 -10.07 21.67 -7.79
C LYS A 7 -8.55 21.67 -7.52
N PRO A 8 -8.06 21.85 -6.29
CA PRO A 8 -6.62 21.82 -6.01
C PRO A 8 -6.08 20.37 -6.13
N PRO A 9 -4.78 20.15 -6.42
CA PRO A 9 -4.21 18.82 -6.56
C PRO A 9 -4.07 18.16 -5.19
N ARG A 10 -5.13 17.47 -4.74
CA ARG A 10 -5.25 16.92 -3.38
C ARG A 10 -4.48 15.62 -3.15
N ASP A 11 -4.11 14.89 -4.19
CA ASP A 11 -3.62 13.51 -4.01
C ASP A 11 -2.11 13.44 -3.70
N ARG A 12 -1.28 14.29 -4.31
CA ARG A 12 0.18 14.26 -4.08
C ARG A 12 0.57 14.77 -2.69
N SER A 13 -0.09 15.84 -2.25
CA SER A 13 0.12 16.41 -0.91
C SER A 13 -0.39 15.48 0.18
N HIS A 14 -1.50 14.77 -0.05
CA HIS A 14 -2.02 13.81 0.91
C HIS A 14 -1.10 12.59 1.04
N ASP A 15 -0.65 12.02 -0.09
CA ASP A 15 0.24 10.87 -0.04
C ASP A 15 1.60 11.19 0.63
N GLU A 16 2.09 12.41 0.47
CA GLU A 16 3.34 12.87 1.07
C GLU A 16 3.20 13.14 2.58
N ALA A 17 2.07 13.73 3.02
CA ALA A 17 1.76 13.89 4.44
C ALA A 17 1.60 12.53 5.16
N MET A 18 0.93 11.56 4.53
CA MET A 18 0.82 10.21 5.09
C MET A 18 2.18 9.51 5.13
N ALA A 19 3.04 9.73 4.14
CA ALA A 19 4.39 9.19 4.12
C ALA A 19 5.31 9.78 5.19
N GLU A 20 5.09 11.04 5.60
CA GLU A 20 5.73 11.63 6.78
C GLU A 20 5.24 10.93 8.04
N LEU A 21 3.92 10.80 8.19
CA LEU A 21 3.32 10.13 9.35
C LEU A 21 3.83 8.69 9.53
N TYR A 22 3.92 7.90 8.46
CA TYR A 22 4.42 6.53 8.54
C TYR A 22 5.93 6.42 8.79
N ARG A 23 6.71 7.46 8.50
CA ARG A 23 8.14 7.50 8.87
C ARG A 23 8.31 7.77 10.36
N ASP A 24 7.44 8.60 10.92
CA ASP A 24 7.45 8.95 12.34
C ASP A 24 6.85 7.82 13.20
N ASP A 25 5.82 7.13 12.68
CA ASP A 25 5.16 5.99 13.31
C ASP A 25 4.94 4.84 12.31
N PRO A 26 5.92 3.93 12.17
CA PRO A 26 5.81 2.78 11.28
C PRO A 26 4.73 1.77 11.71
N ASP A 27 4.42 1.67 13.01
CA ASP A 27 3.45 0.73 13.54
C ASP A 27 2.03 1.09 13.08
N LEU A 28 1.73 2.39 12.95
CA LEU A 28 0.46 2.87 12.41
C LEU A 28 0.22 2.36 10.98
N ALA A 29 1.24 2.35 10.12
CA ALA A 29 1.11 1.86 8.75
C ALA A 29 0.79 0.35 8.72
N LEU A 30 1.41 -0.41 9.62
CA LEU A 30 1.17 -1.85 9.75
C LEU A 30 -0.24 -2.14 10.24
N GLU A 31 -0.69 -1.45 11.28
CA GLU A 31 -2.05 -1.57 11.80
C GLU A 31 -3.08 -1.25 10.70
N LEU A 32 -2.88 -0.16 9.97
CA LEU A 32 -3.78 0.24 8.90
C LEU A 32 -3.85 -0.79 7.76
N ILE A 33 -2.71 -1.29 7.28
CA ILE A 33 -2.67 -2.33 6.23
C ILE A 33 -3.41 -3.59 6.70
N ASN A 34 -3.15 -4.04 7.93
CA ASN A 34 -3.80 -5.23 8.48
C ASN A 34 -5.31 -5.01 8.62
N ASN A 35 -5.76 -3.85 9.10
CA ASN A 35 -7.19 -3.52 9.19
C ASN A 35 -7.87 -3.52 7.82
N ILE A 36 -7.23 -2.95 6.79
CA ILE A 36 -7.75 -2.98 5.41
C ILE A 36 -7.84 -4.41 4.88
N LEU A 37 -6.88 -5.28 5.20
CA LEU A 37 -6.90 -6.69 4.77
C LEU A 37 -8.04 -7.50 5.40
N VAL A 38 -8.63 -7.06 6.52
CA VAL A 38 -9.76 -7.74 7.16
C VAL A 38 -11.06 -7.49 6.38
N ASP A 39 -11.43 -6.22 6.20
CA ASP A 39 -12.75 -5.81 5.68
C ASP A 39 -12.71 -4.66 4.64
N GLY A 40 -11.53 -4.08 4.38
CA GLY A 40 -11.37 -2.95 3.47
C GLY A 40 -11.40 -3.33 2.00
N ASP A 41 -11.39 -2.33 1.14
CA ASP A 41 -11.35 -2.54 -0.31
C ASP A 41 -9.91 -2.60 -0.87
N HIS A 42 -9.80 -3.18 -2.07
CA HIS A 42 -8.53 -3.36 -2.74
C HIS A 42 -7.85 -2.03 -3.12
N GLY A 43 -8.62 -1.01 -3.49
CA GLY A 43 -8.10 0.30 -3.85
C GLY A 43 -7.51 1.04 -2.65
N GLU A 44 -8.12 0.91 -1.47
CA GLU A 44 -7.61 1.44 -0.20
C GLU A 44 -6.26 0.81 0.15
N LEU A 45 -6.13 -0.53 0.01
CA LEU A 45 -4.85 -1.22 0.22
C LEU A 45 -3.76 -0.65 -0.70
N LEU A 46 -4.05 -0.51 -2.00
CA LEU A 46 -3.09 0.03 -2.96
C LEU A 46 -2.74 1.50 -2.69
N ALA A 47 -3.70 2.29 -2.18
CA ALA A 47 -3.45 3.66 -1.77
C ALA A 47 -2.45 3.73 -0.59
N VAL A 48 -2.66 2.92 0.45
CA VAL A 48 -1.75 2.88 1.60
C VAL A 48 -0.37 2.36 1.19
N LEU A 49 -0.29 1.31 0.37
CA LEU A 49 1.00 0.81 -0.13
C LEU A 49 1.76 1.85 -0.98
N ARG A 50 1.05 2.71 -1.72
CA ARG A 50 1.66 3.82 -2.47
C ARG A 50 2.22 4.90 -1.53
N GLN A 51 1.51 5.22 -0.46
CA GLN A 51 1.97 6.14 0.57
C GLN A 51 3.19 5.58 1.30
N LEU A 52 3.14 4.30 1.65
CA LEU A 52 4.26 3.61 2.27
C LEU A 52 5.48 3.56 1.34
N THR A 53 5.27 3.32 0.05
CA THR A 53 6.35 3.41 -0.96
C THR A 53 7.08 4.76 -0.91
N ARG A 54 6.39 5.87 -0.61
CA ARG A 54 7.02 7.18 -0.43
C ARG A 54 7.83 7.27 0.86
N ALA A 55 7.33 6.70 1.96
CA ALA A 55 8.04 6.62 3.23
C ALA A 55 9.35 5.82 3.12
N PHE A 56 9.36 4.79 2.27
CA PHE A 56 10.49 3.87 2.06
C PHE A 56 11.42 4.28 0.90
N GLY A 57 11.77 5.57 0.84
CA GLY A 57 12.73 6.09 -0.16
C GLY A 57 12.13 6.38 -1.53
N GLY A 58 10.80 6.28 -1.66
CA GLY A 58 10.08 6.64 -2.88
C GLY A 58 10.04 5.54 -3.93
N VAL A 59 9.27 5.82 -4.98
CA VAL A 59 9.02 4.90 -6.10
C VAL A 59 10.32 4.40 -6.76
N PRO A 60 11.36 5.21 -7.01
CA PRO A 60 12.61 4.70 -7.58
C PRO A 60 13.28 3.63 -6.71
N ALA A 61 13.38 3.87 -5.39
CA ALA A 61 14.05 2.95 -4.46
C ALA A 61 13.30 1.64 -4.32
N VAL A 62 11.98 1.70 -4.08
CA VAL A 62 11.14 0.51 -3.92
C VAL A 62 11.04 -0.28 -5.22
N ALA A 63 10.89 0.39 -6.37
CA ALA A 63 10.84 -0.30 -7.66
C ALA A 63 12.14 -1.08 -7.92
N GLN A 64 13.30 -0.46 -7.67
CA GLN A 64 14.58 -1.11 -7.82
C GLN A 64 14.71 -2.34 -6.91
N ALA A 65 14.38 -2.21 -5.62
CA ALA A 65 14.43 -3.30 -4.66
C ALA A 65 13.46 -4.44 -5.01
N ALA A 66 12.26 -4.11 -5.49
CA ALA A 66 11.25 -5.06 -5.96
C ALA A 66 11.54 -5.62 -7.37
N LYS A 67 12.64 -5.21 -8.03
CA LYS A 67 12.99 -5.57 -9.41
C LYS A 67 11.90 -5.21 -10.44
N LEU A 68 11.21 -4.10 -10.20
CA LEU A 68 10.23 -3.49 -11.09
C LEU A 68 10.82 -2.22 -11.70
N ASN A 69 10.27 -1.77 -12.83
CA ASN A 69 10.51 -0.40 -13.27
C ASN A 69 9.54 0.58 -12.57
N PRO A 70 9.90 1.87 -12.40
CA PRO A 70 9.05 2.86 -11.75
C PRO A 70 7.65 2.98 -12.35
N THR A 71 7.52 2.95 -13.68
CA THR A 71 6.23 3.02 -14.39
C THR A 71 5.33 1.84 -14.04
N GLN A 72 5.90 0.64 -13.94
CA GLN A 72 5.19 -0.56 -13.51
C GLN A 72 4.72 -0.40 -12.07
N LEU A 73 5.57 0.07 -11.16
CA LEU A 73 5.17 0.30 -9.77
C LEU A 73 4.02 1.32 -9.65
N TYR A 74 4.06 2.42 -10.40
CA TYR A 74 2.96 3.40 -10.44
C TYR A 74 1.64 2.78 -10.90
N ARG A 75 1.67 1.98 -11.98
CA ARG A 75 0.47 1.29 -12.49
C ARG A 75 0.00 0.19 -11.54
N THR A 76 0.92 -0.49 -10.88
CA THR A 76 0.59 -1.56 -9.93
C THR A 76 -0.09 -1.00 -8.68
N LEU A 77 0.32 0.18 -8.21
CA LEU A 77 -0.22 0.83 -7.00
C LEU A 77 -1.26 1.93 -7.31
N SER A 78 -1.81 1.96 -8.53
CA SER A 78 -2.93 2.84 -8.87
C SER A 78 -4.24 2.32 -8.26
N PRO A 79 -5.31 3.12 -8.16
CA PRO A 79 -6.61 2.67 -7.65
C PRO A 79 -7.14 1.40 -8.36
N ASP A 80 -6.97 1.31 -9.68
CA ASP A 80 -7.38 0.16 -10.50
C ASP A 80 -6.26 -0.88 -10.69
N GLY A 81 -5.19 -0.79 -9.91
CA GLY A 81 -4.07 -1.72 -10.00
C GLY A 81 -4.49 -3.14 -9.63
N ASN A 82 -3.84 -4.15 -10.19
CA ASN A 82 -4.09 -5.55 -9.84
C ASN A 82 -2.76 -6.31 -9.77
N PRO A 83 -1.93 -6.09 -8.73
CA PRO A 83 -0.68 -6.81 -8.58
C PRO A 83 -0.94 -8.32 -8.57
N SER A 84 -0.14 -9.07 -9.33
CA SER A 84 -0.01 -10.51 -9.04
C SER A 84 0.50 -10.68 -7.60
N LEU A 85 0.19 -11.82 -6.99
CA LEU A 85 0.71 -12.14 -5.65
C LEU A 85 2.24 -11.98 -5.57
N SER A 86 2.96 -12.44 -6.59
CA SER A 86 4.42 -12.29 -6.68
C SER A 86 4.91 -10.84 -6.72
N THR A 87 4.15 -9.95 -7.38
CA THR A 87 4.47 -8.52 -7.45
C THR A 87 4.19 -7.87 -6.10
N LEU A 88 3.06 -8.19 -5.48
CA LEU A 88 2.69 -7.69 -4.16
C LEU A 88 3.74 -8.09 -3.11
N THR A 89 4.13 -9.37 -3.05
CA THR A 89 5.15 -9.84 -2.11
C THR A 89 6.49 -9.17 -2.34
N ALA A 90 6.91 -8.98 -3.60
CA ALA A 90 8.18 -8.29 -3.89
C ALA A 90 8.17 -6.81 -3.45
N ILE A 91 7.03 -6.12 -3.57
CA ILE A 91 6.86 -4.74 -3.09
C ILE A 91 6.90 -4.70 -1.55
N LEU A 92 6.22 -5.64 -0.88
CA LEU A 92 6.25 -5.76 0.57
C LEU A 92 7.66 -6.07 1.08
N ASP A 93 8.35 -7.05 0.47
CA ASP A 93 9.72 -7.42 0.81
C ASP A 93 10.69 -6.24 0.64
N ALA A 94 10.51 -5.43 -0.41
CA ALA A 94 11.29 -4.21 -0.65
C ALA A 94 11.13 -3.15 0.46
N MET A 95 10.01 -3.19 1.19
CA MET A 95 9.74 -2.35 2.37
C MET A 95 9.99 -3.09 3.69
N GLY A 96 10.59 -4.28 3.66
CA GLY A 96 10.85 -5.09 4.86
C GLY A 96 9.61 -5.75 5.47
N LEU A 97 8.52 -5.86 4.69
CA LEU A 97 7.24 -6.42 5.10
C LEU A 97 7.03 -7.81 4.49
N ARG A 98 6.11 -8.58 5.07
CA ARG A 98 5.70 -9.90 4.55
C ARG A 98 4.21 -10.10 4.72
N LEU A 99 3.60 -10.90 3.85
CA LEU A 99 2.23 -11.40 4.06
C LEU A 99 2.24 -12.53 5.09
N ALA A 100 1.23 -12.55 5.94
CA ALA A 100 0.95 -13.64 6.86
C ALA A 100 -0.47 -14.18 6.59
N VAL A 101 -0.66 -15.47 6.83
CA VAL A 101 -1.98 -16.11 6.73
C VAL A 101 -2.42 -16.45 8.15
N GLU A 102 -3.57 -15.93 8.53
CA GLU A 102 -4.17 -16.14 9.84
C GLU A 102 -5.56 -16.79 9.70
N PRO A 103 -5.98 -17.62 10.65
CA PRO A 103 -7.32 -18.19 10.64
C PRO A 103 -8.36 -17.07 10.87
N LYS A 104 -9.33 -16.93 9.96
CA LYS A 104 -10.49 -16.02 10.17
C LYS A 104 -11.33 -16.40 11.39
N GLN A 105 -11.31 -17.69 11.74
CA GLN A 105 -11.90 -18.26 12.94
C GLN A 105 -11.02 -19.44 13.38
N PRO A 106 -10.94 -19.78 14.68
CA PRO A 106 -10.17 -20.91 15.15
C PRO A 106 -10.48 -22.16 14.33
N PHE A 107 -9.44 -22.90 13.93
CA PHE A 107 -9.67 -24.17 13.25
C PHE A 107 -10.54 -25.07 14.14
N PRO A 108 -11.55 -25.75 13.58
CA PRO A 108 -12.32 -26.70 14.35
C PRO A 108 -11.36 -27.71 14.98
N ALA A 109 -11.61 -28.07 16.24
CA ALA A 109 -10.82 -29.07 16.93
C ALA A 109 -10.77 -30.34 16.08
N PRO A 110 -9.60 -31.00 15.93
CA PRO A 110 -9.51 -32.22 15.16
C PRO A 110 -10.52 -33.24 15.71
N ALA A 111 -11.28 -33.87 14.83
CA ALA A 111 -12.16 -34.97 15.22
C ALA A 111 -11.27 -36.09 15.79
N ALA A 112 -11.52 -36.45 17.05
CA ALA A 112 -10.82 -37.52 17.75
C ALA A 112 -11.05 -38.88 17.09
#